data_AF-A0A4R1RII8-F1
#
_entry.id   AF-A0A4R1RII8-F1
#
_cell.length_a   1.000
_cell.length_b   1.000
_cell.length_c   1.000
_cell.angle_alpha   90.00
_cell.angle_beta   90.00
_cell.angle_gamma   90.00
#
_symmetry.space_group_name_H-M   'P 1'
#
loop_
_entity.id
_entity.type
_entity.pdbx_description
1 polymer ?
#
loop_
_entity_poly.entity_id
_entity_poly.type
_entity_poly.pdbx_seq_one_letter_code
_entity_poly.pdbx_strand_id
1 'polypeptide(L)'
;MLSSKSKGIQAFIFNRLYQIHEEILSEDPEYRELGRQQRVLLDRVFARLPPEERQMLDEYDAGRTAQMNRQDELVYGQGLLDGILLGLWVERVGRGEATLAAVLEE
;
A
#
# COMPACT_ATOMS: atom_id res chain seq x y z
N MET A 1 -13.24 -18.36 -4.44
CA MET A 1 -12.34 -18.90 -3.40
C MET A 1 -10.94 -18.97 -3.99
N LEU A 2 -10.01 -18.13 -3.53
CA LEU A 2 -8.63 -18.15 -4.01
C LEU A 2 -7.83 -19.22 -3.23
N SER A 3 -7.09 -20.06 -3.95
CA SER A 3 -6.41 -21.26 -3.44
C SER A 3 -5.21 -20.90 -2.53
N SER A 4 -4.68 -21.90 -1.82
CA SER A 4 -3.62 -21.79 -0.80
C SER A 4 -2.36 -21.01 -1.23
N LYS A 5 -2.06 -20.89 -2.52
CA LYS A 5 -0.97 -20.06 -3.06
C LYS A 5 -1.19 -18.55 -2.87
N SER A 6 -2.45 -18.09 -2.87
CA SER A 6 -2.80 -16.68 -2.65
C SER A 6 -2.45 -16.19 -1.24
N LYS A 7 -2.52 -17.07 -0.23
CA LYS A 7 -2.20 -16.72 1.16
C LYS A 7 -0.72 -16.38 1.36
N GLY A 8 0.19 -17.02 0.62
CA GLY A 8 1.62 -16.76 0.73
C GLY A 8 2.03 -15.38 0.21
N ILE A 9 1.51 -15.00 -0.96
CA ILE A 9 1.73 -13.67 -1.54
C ILE A 9 1.10 -12.59 -0.66
N GLN A 10 -0.12 -12.82 -0.19
CA GLN A 10 -0.80 -11.88 0.70
C GLN A 10 -0.02 -11.67 2.00
N ALA A 11 0.45 -12.76 2.64
CA ALA A 11 1.27 -12.67 3.84
C ALA A 11 2.59 -11.93 3.59
N PHE A 12 3.22 -12.13 2.43
CA PHE A 12 4.42 -11.40 2.03
C PHE A 12 4.15 -9.90 1.87
N ILE A 13 3.07 -9.52 1.18
CA ILE A 13 2.67 -8.11 1.00
C ILE A 13 2.40 -7.46 2.35
N PHE A 14 1.62 -8.11 3.23
CA PHE A 14 1.35 -7.60 4.57
C PHE A 14 2.62 -7.42 5.40
N ASN A 15 3.51 -8.42 5.40
CA ASN A 15 4.77 -8.32 6.12
C ASN A 15 5.62 -7.16 5.58
N ARG A 16 5.67 -6.98 4.26
CA ARG A 16 6.43 -5.88 3.66
C ARG A 16 5.83 -4.51 3.97
N LEU A 17 4.51 -4.38 3.93
CA LEU A 17 3.81 -3.15 4.35
C LEU A 17 4.09 -2.82 5.81
N TYR A 18 4.06 -3.83 6.69
CA TYR A 18 4.39 -3.66 8.10
C TYR A 18 5.83 -3.18 8.29
N GLN A 19 6.82 -3.82 7.64
CA GLN A 19 8.22 -3.38 7.69
C GLN A 19 8.40 -1.95 7.17
N ILE A 20 7.71 -1.58 6.08
CA ILE A 20 7.75 -0.22 5.57
C ILE A 20 7.27 0.76 6.64
N HIS A 21 6.14 0.47 7.29
CA HIS A 21 5.60 1.32 8.35
C HIS A 21 6.50 1.42 9.59
N GLU A 22 7.01 0.30 10.09
CA GLU A 22 7.74 0.26 11.35
C GLU A 22 9.21 0.63 11.21
N GLU A 23 9.85 0.27 10.10
CA GLU A 23 11.32 0.37 9.96
C GLU A 23 11.75 1.45 8.97
N ILE A 24 10.97 1.72 7.93
CA ILE A 24 11.37 2.66 6.87
C ILE A 24 10.77 4.04 7.14
N LEU A 25 9.45 4.12 7.28
CA LEU A 25 8.74 5.38 7.47
C LEU A 25 9.10 6.05 8.81
N SER A 26 9.39 5.26 9.85
CA SER A 26 9.83 5.76 11.15
C SER A 26 11.19 6.49 11.08
N GLU A 27 12.06 6.07 10.17
CA GLU A 27 13.37 6.68 9.97
C GLU A 27 13.36 7.81 8.94
N ASP A 28 12.39 7.84 8.03
CA ASP A 28 12.29 8.86 7.00
C ASP A 28 12.01 10.25 7.59
N PRO A 29 12.90 11.25 7.39
CA PRO A 29 12.76 12.57 8.00
C PRO A 29 11.65 13.40 7.36
N GLU A 30 11.38 13.23 6.07
CA GLU A 30 10.35 13.98 5.33
C GLU A 30 8.95 13.50 5.74
N TYR A 31 8.75 12.18 5.77
CA TYR A 31 7.53 11.54 6.25
C TYR A 31 7.20 11.98 7.69
N ARG A 32 8.18 11.96 8.59
CA ARG A 32 7.99 12.42 9.97
C ARG A 32 7.62 13.89 10.06
N GLU A 33 8.24 14.75 9.25
CA GLU A 33 7.91 16.18 9.24
C GLU A 33 6.48 16.44 8.76
N LEU A 34 6.07 15.77 7.68
CA LEU A 34 4.70 15.82 7.18
C LEU A 34 3.70 15.36 8.24
N GLY A 35 4.02 14.28 8.96
CA GLY A 35 3.19 13.75 10.04
C GLY A 35 3.11 14.67 11.27
N ARG A 36 4.19 15.39 11.61
CA ARG A 36 4.21 16.31 12.76
C ARG A 36 3.20 17.44 12.61
N GLN A 37 3.15 18.09 11.45
CA GLN A 37 2.23 19.21 11.21
C GLN A 37 0.77 18.78 11.31
N GLN A 38 0.45 17.62 10.73
CA GLN A 38 -0.89 17.04 10.79
C GLN A 38 -1.28 16.70 12.23
N ARG A 39 -0.38 16.08 12.99
CA ARG A 39 -0.63 15.72 14.40
C ARG A 39 -0.88 16.94 15.28
N VAL A 40 -0.09 18.01 15.14
CA VAL A 40 -0.32 19.27 15.89
C VAL A 40 -1.71 19.86 15.61
N LEU A 41 -2.17 19.79 14.37
CA LEU A 41 -3.49 20.29 13.99
C LEU A 41 -4.60 19.40 14.55
N LEU A 42 -4.43 18.07 14.45
CA LEU A 42 -5.36 17.09 14.99
C LEU A 42 -5.49 17.21 16.51
N ASP A 43 -4.39 17.34 17.24
CA ASP A 43 -4.36 17.50 18.70
C ASP A 43 -5.15 18.75 19.14
N ARG A 44 -5.03 19.85 18.39
CA ARG A 44 -5.79 21.08 18.65
C ARG A 44 -7.29 20.92 18.41
N VAL A 45 -7.66 20.17 17.38
CA VAL A 45 -9.07 19.86 17.10
C VAL A 45 -9.60 18.95 18.21
N PHE A 46 -8.92 17.85 18.50
CA PHE A 46 -9.29 16.87 19.52
C PHE A 46 -9.49 17.51 20.91
N ALA A 47 -8.60 18.42 21.31
CA ALA A 47 -8.70 19.13 22.59
C ALA A 47 -9.99 19.96 22.74
N ARG A 48 -10.58 20.42 21.63
CA ARG A 48 -11.80 21.26 21.61
C ARG A 48 -13.08 20.45 21.49
N LEU A 49 -12.99 19.19 21.07
CA LEU A 49 -14.17 18.34 20.90
C LEU A 49 -14.70 17.85 22.25
N PRO A 50 -16.03 17.75 22.42
CA PRO A 50 -16.64 17.01 23.52
C PRO A 50 -16.33 15.49 23.41
N PRO A 51 -16.47 14.72 24.51
CA PRO A 51 -16.09 13.30 24.53
C PRO A 51 -16.72 12.44 23.44
N GLU A 52 -18.01 12.65 23.14
CA GLU A 52 -18.74 11.90 22.11
C GLU A 52 -18.16 12.15 20.71
N GLU A 53 -17.84 13.40 20.38
CA GLU A 53 -17.24 13.76 19.09
C GLU A 53 -15.77 13.30 18.98
N ARG A 54 -15.05 13.19 20.11
CA ARG A 54 -13.71 12.58 20.12
C ARG A 54 -13.77 11.11 19.74
N GLN A 55 -14.71 10.36 20.31
CA GLN A 55 -14.90 8.96 19.97
C GLN A 55 -15.24 8.79 18.48
N MET A 56 -16.11 9.64 17.94
CA MET A 56 -16.43 9.62 16.51
C MET A 56 -15.20 9.90 15.64
N LEU A 57 -14.32 10.81 16.05
CA LEU A 57 -13.09 11.11 15.32
C LEU A 57 -12.09 9.93 15.39
N ASP A 58 -11.94 9.29 16.54
CA ASP A 58 -11.09 8.10 16.69
C ASP A 58 -11.58 6.94 15.81
N GLU A 59 -12.89 6.70 15.78
CA GLU A 59 -13.51 5.69 14.91
C GLU A 59 -13.32 6.01 13.42
N TYR A 60 -13.44 7.29 13.05
CA TYR A 60 -13.18 7.75 11.70
C TYR A 60 -11.72 7.52 11.30
N ASP A 61 -10.76 7.91 12.13
CA ASP A 61 -9.33 7.78 11.86
C ASP A 61 -8.91 6.30 11.75
N ALA A 62 -9.45 5.43 12.62
CA ALA A 62 -9.23 3.99 12.55
C ALA A 62 -9.78 3.41 11.23
N GLY A 63 -11.02 3.77 10.86
CA GLY A 63 -11.64 3.33 9.61
C GLY A 63 -10.89 3.84 8.38
N ARG A 64 -10.45 5.09 8.39
CA ARG A 64 -9.68 5.70 7.29
C ARG A 64 -8.33 5.02 7.12
N THR A 65 -7.65 4.72 8.22
CA THR A 65 -6.37 3.99 8.22
C THR A 65 -6.55 2.59 7.64
N ALA A 66 -7.58 1.84 8.06
CA ALA A 66 -7.87 0.53 7.53
C ALA A 66 -8.18 0.56 6.01
N GLN A 67 -8.92 1.58 5.56
CA GLN A 67 -9.20 1.78 4.14
C GLN A 67 -7.93 2.06 3.33
N MET A 68 -7.05 2.95 3.82
CA MET A 68 -5.78 3.26 3.17
C MET A 68 -4.88 2.01 3.10
N ASN A 69 -4.76 1.26 4.18
CA ASN A 69 -4.00 0.00 4.19
C ASN A 69 -4.52 -0.99 3.16
N ARG A 70 -5.86 -1.09 2.99
CA ARG A 70 -6.45 -1.96 1.98
C ARG A 70 -6.19 -1.46 0.56
N GLN A 71 -6.20 -0.14 0.35
CA GLN A 71 -5.83 0.45 -0.94
C GLN A 71 -4.37 0.13 -1.28
N ASP A 72 -3.45 0.30 -0.32
CA ASP A 72 -2.03 0.01 -0.52
C ASP A 72 -1.80 -1.48 -0.82
N GLU A 73 -2.45 -2.39 -0.10
CA GLU A 73 -2.40 -3.84 -0.38
C GLU A 73 -2.81 -4.14 -1.83
N LEU A 74 -3.86 -3.48 -2.34
CA LEU A 74 -4.31 -3.63 -3.73
C LEU A 74 -3.30 -3.05 -4.74
N VAL A 75 -2.77 -1.86 -4.47
CA VAL A 75 -1.78 -1.19 -5.35
C VAL A 75 -0.49 -2.00 -5.44
N TYR A 76 0.05 -2.44 -4.31
CA TYR A 76 1.25 -3.28 -4.28
C TYR A 76 0.99 -4.67 -4.88
N GLY A 77 -0.18 -5.25 -4.62
CA GLY A 77 -0.58 -6.52 -5.23
C GLY A 77 -0.62 -6.44 -6.76
N GLN A 78 -1.24 -5.39 -7.30
CA GLN A 78 -1.29 -5.17 -8.74
C GLN A 78 0.09 -4.86 -9.31
N GLY A 79 0.84 -3.94 -8.69
CA GLY A 79 2.19 -3.58 -9.14
C GLY A 79 3.16 -4.77 -9.15
N LEU A 80 3.04 -5.70 -8.20
CA LEU A 80 3.82 -6.93 -8.20
C LEU A 80 3.48 -7.83 -9.38
N LEU A 81 2.18 -8.01 -9.68
CA LEU A 81 1.73 -8.79 -10.84
C LEU A 81 2.21 -8.16 -12.15
N ASP A 82 2.05 -6.84 -12.30
CA ASP A 82 2.50 -6.10 -13.47
C ASP A 82 4.02 -6.22 -13.65
N GLY A 83 4.79 -6.15 -12.56
CA GLY A 83 6.23 -6.34 -12.57
C GLY A 83 6.66 -7.76 -12.99
N ILE A 84 5.96 -8.80 -12.52
CA ILE A 84 6.21 -10.19 -12.93
C ILE A 84 5.92 -10.37 -14.42
N LEU A 85 4.79 -9.85 -14.91
CA LEU A 85 4.42 -9.92 -16.32
C LEU A 85 5.45 -9.20 -17.20
N LEU A 86 5.88 -8.01 -16.79
CA LEU A 86 6.93 -7.26 -17.47
C LEU A 86 8.25 -8.06 -17.51
N GLY A 87 8.66 -8.66 -16.39
CA GLY A 87 9.86 -9.49 -16.33
C GLY A 87 9.82 -10.68 -17.30
N LEU A 88 8.70 -11.41 -17.33
CA LEU A 88 8.48 -12.52 -18.26
C LEU A 88 8.50 -12.06 -19.72
N TRP A 89 7.95 -10.89 -20.01
CA TRP A 89 7.98 -10.31 -21.35
C TRP A 89 9.41 -9.95 -21.76
N VAL A 90 10.17 -9.27 -20.91
CA VAL A 90 11.58 -8.93 -21.16
C VAL A 90 12.40 -10.18 -21.42
N GLU A 91 12.17 -11.25 -20.65
CA GLU A 91 12.85 -12.53 -20.85
C GLU A 91 12.52 -13.15 -22.21
N ARG A 92 11.24 -13.18 -22.61
CA ARG A 92 10.81 -13.71 -23.91
C ARG A 92 11.39 -12.93 -25.09
N VAL A 93 11.43 -11.60 -24.99
CA VAL A 93 12.06 -10.75 -26.01
C VAL A 93 13.56 -11.03 -26.07
N GLY A 94 14.23 -11.16 -24.91
CA GLY A 94 15.65 -11.53 -24.84
C GLY A 94 15.98 -12.90 -25.45
N ARG A 95 15.04 -13.85 -25.40
CA ARG A 95 15.13 -15.17 -26.06
C ARG A 95 14.75 -15.13 -27.55
N GLY A 96 14.27 -14.00 -28.08
CA GLY A 96 13.81 -13.86 -29.46
C GLY A 96 12.44 -14.49 -29.74
N GLU A 97 11.67 -14.83 -28.69
CA GLU A 97 10.39 -15.54 -28.78
C GLU A 97 9.17 -14.61 -28.87
N ALA A 98 9.37 -13.29 -28.74
CA ALA A 98 8.31 -12.29 -28.82
C ALA A 98 8.73 -11.09 -29.68
N THR A 99 7.97 -10.83 -30.76
CA THR A 99 8.07 -9.60 -31.57
C THR A 99 6.91 -8.66 -31.28
N LEU A 100 7.18 -7.35 -31.27
CA LEU A 100 6.22 -6.27 -30.98
C LEU A 100 4.90 -6.39 -31.79
N ALA A 101 4.95 -6.97 -32.99
CA ALA A 101 3.80 -7.18 -33.88
C ALA A 101 2.81 -8.25 -33.40
N ALA A 102 3.25 -9.24 -32.63
CA ALA A 102 2.38 -10.35 -32.18
C ALA A 102 1.44 -9.98 -31.03
N VAL A 103 1.66 -8.82 -30.39
CA VAL A 103 0.93 -8.38 -29.18
C VAL A 103 -0.13 -7.32 -29.50
N LEU A 104 -0.05 -6.66 -30.66
CA LEU A 104 -1.05 -5.66 -31.08
C LEU A 104 -2.25 -6.28 -31.83
N GLU A 105 -2.27 -7.60 -32.03
CA GLU A 105 -3.36 -8.33 -32.68
C GLU A 105 -4.22 -9.20 -31.72
N GLU A 106 -3.93 -9.22 -30.40
CA GLU A 106 -4.80 -9.79 -29.35
C GLU A 106 -5.42 -8.69 -28.47
#